data_AF-A0A959H2Y6-F1
#
_entry.id   AF-A0A959H2Y6-F1
#
_cell.length_a   1.000
_cell.length_b   1.000
_cell.length_c   1.000
_cell.angle_alpha   90.00
_cell.angle_beta   90.00
_cell.angle_gamma   90.00
#
_symmetry.space_group_name_H-M   'P 1'
#
loop_
_entity.id
_entity.type
_entity.pdbx_description
1 polymer ?
#
loop_
_entity_poly.entity_id
_entity_poly.type
_entity_poly.pdbx_seq_one_letter_code
_entity_poly.pdbx_strand_id
1 'polypeptide(L)'
;MHNRVTRKILLQPFTLSETQAYFQSRNISFDKYQILQLYMTMGGIPPYLDQVEGGKTAVQNIDEICFHPLGLLRTEFDNLYSSLFANPERYEAVVNTLASTWKGLSRWGAGWICGVPL
;
A
#
# COMPACT_ATOMS: atom_id res chain seq x y z
N MET A 1 -31.63 8.81 -9.86
CA MET A 1 -30.61 9.28 -10.82
C MET A 1 -29.86 8.07 -11.36
N HIS A 2 -29.89 7.84 -12.66
CA HIS A 2 -29.39 6.60 -13.29
C HIS A 2 -27.88 6.70 -13.52
N ASN A 3 -27.10 6.02 -12.68
CA ASN A 3 -25.65 5.90 -12.80
C ASN A 3 -25.27 4.97 -13.97
N ARG A 4 -25.54 5.40 -15.21
CA ARG A 4 -25.32 4.58 -16.40
C ARG A 4 -23.85 4.61 -16.80
N VAL A 5 -23.08 3.71 -16.21
CA VAL A 5 -21.64 3.54 -16.48
C VAL A 5 -21.46 3.09 -17.94
N THR A 6 -20.83 3.93 -18.76
CA THR A 6 -20.64 3.69 -20.21
C THR A 6 -19.48 2.74 -20.50
N ARG A 7 -18.41 2.78 -19.69
CA ARG A 7 -17.24 1.89 -19.77
C ARG A 7 -16.62 1.71 -18.39
N LYS A 8 -16.05 0.53 -18.14
CA LYS A 8 -15.25 0.23 -16.94
C LYS A 8 -13.78 0.13 -17.38
N ILE A 9 -12.89 0.82 -16.68
CA ILE A 9 -11.45 0.73 -16.88
C ILE A 9 -10.86 0.02 -15.67
N LEU A 10 -10.10 -1.05 -15.90
CA LEU A 10 -9.36 -1.72 -14.85
C LEU A 10 -8.01 -1.03 -14.71
N LEU A 11 -7.81 -0.31 -13.60
CA LEU A 11 -6.51 0.26 -13.25
C LEU A 11 -5.77 -0.73 -12.37
N GLN A 12 -4.56 -1.08 -12.79
CA GLN A 12 -3.65 -1.91 -12.01
C GLN A 12 -2.54 -1.03 -11.42
N PRO A 13 -1.93 -1.45 -10.30
CA PRO A 13 -0.69 -0.83 -9.83
C PRO A 13 0.37 -0.83 -10.92
N PHE A 14 1.25 0.17 -10.88
CA PHE A 14 2.40 0.24 -11.77
C PHE A 14 3.32 -0.97 -11.58
N THR A 15 3.89 -1.42 -12.69
CA THR A 15 5.05 -2.31 -12.71
C THR A 15 6.30 -1.55 -12.30
N LEU A 16 7.38 -2.28 -11.96
CA LEU A 16 8.67 -1.67 -11.64
C LEU A 16 9.18 -0.71 -12.75
N SER A 17 8.98 -1.08 -14.01
CA SER A 17 9.31 -0.24 -15.17
C SER A 17 8.44 1.03 -15.24
N GLU A 18 7.15 0.92 -14.95
CA GLU A 18 6.25 2.07 -14.93
C GLU A 18 6.52 2.98 -13.74
N THR A 19 6.89 2.44 -12.57
CA THR A 19 7.37 3.21 -11.43
C THR A 19 8.61 4.03 -11.77
N GLN A 20 9.57 3.44 -12.49
CA GLN A 20 10.74 4.17 -12.99
C GLN A 20 10.32 5.31 -13.94
N ALA A 21 9.44 5.03 -14.91
CA ALA A 21 8.95 6.03 -15.84
C ALA A 21 8.16 7.15 -15.13
N TYR A 22 7.40 6.80 -14.09
CA TYR A 22 6.67 7.74 -13.26
C TYR A 22 7.62 8.71 -12.54
N PHE A 23 8.69 8.22 -11.90
CA PHE A 23 9.68 9.11 -11.28
C PHE A 23 10.39 10.02 -12.30
N GLN A 24 10.75 9.48 -13.46
CA GLN A 24 11.31 10.27 -14.55
C GLN A 24 10.36 11.40 -14.99
N SER A 25 9.06 11.11 -15.09
CA SER A 25 8.04 12.12 -15.42
C SER A 25 7.92 13.25 -14.38
N ARG A 26 8.34 12.99 -13.14
CA ARG A 26 8.40 13.97 -12.04
C ARG A 26 9.77 14.63 -11.89
N ASN A 27 10.68 14.45 -12.85
CA ASN A 27 12.08 14.91 -12.77
C ASN A 27 12.85 14.34 -11.57
N ILE A 28 12.47 13.16 -11.09
CA ILE A 28 13.18 12.44 -10.03
C ILE A 28 14.00 11.33 -10.69
N SER A 29 15.33 11.40 -10.51
CA SER A 29 16.25 10.41 -11.05
C SER A 29 16.82 9.57 -9.93
N PHE A 30 16.40 8.31 -9.88
CA PHE A 30 16.95 7.29 -8.99
C PHE A 30 17.69 6.22 -9.78
N ASP A 31 18.69 5.61 -9.15
CA ASP A 31 19.27 4.39 -9.68
C ASP A 31 18.29 3.21 -9.55
N LYS A 32 18.58 2.11 -10.25
CA LYS A 32 17.71 0.93 -10.26
C LYS A 32 17.52 0.30 -8.88
N TYR A 33 18.53 0.38 -8.02
CA TYR A 33 18.48 -0.19 -6.68
C TYR A 33 17.55 0.62 -5.78
N GLN A 34 17.63 1.94 -5.83
CA GLN A 34 16.73 2.86 -5.12
C GLN A 34 15.27 2.70 -5.57
N ILE A 35 15.03 2.58 -6.88
CA ILE A 35 13.68 2.31 -7.42
C ILE A 35 13.17 0.97 -6.88
N LEU A 36 14.01 -0.07 -6.89
CA LEU A 36 13.64 -1.38 -6.36
C LEU A 36 13.29 -1.32 -4.88
N GLN A 37 14.07 -0.60 -4.06
CA GLN A 37 13.79 -0.43 -2.64
C GLN A 37 12.42 0.24 -2.41
N LEU A 38 12.18 1.37 -3.09
CA LEU A 38 10.89 2.07 -3.01
C LEU A 38 9.73 1.17 -3.44
N TYR A 39 9.89 0.43 -4.54
CA TYR A 39 8.87 -0.48 -5.06
C TYR A 39 8.60 -1.68 -4.13
N MET A 40 9.63 -2.26 -3.50
CA MET A 40 9.43 -3.35 -2.55
C MET A 40 8.73 -2.89 -1.26
N THR A 41 8.93 -1.64 -0.85
CA THR A 41 8.30 -1.08 0.34
C THR A 41 6.87 -0.61 0.09
N MET A 42 6.62 0.09 -1.02
CA MET A 42 5.34 0.79 -1.27
C MET A 42 4.51 0.14 -2.38
N GLY A 43 5.08 -0.80 -3.13
CA GLY A 43 4.49 -1.35 -4.34
C GLY A 43 4.44 -0.34 -5.50
N GLY A 44 3.58 -0.62 -6.47
CA GLY A 44 3.32 0.24 -7.63
C GLY A 44 2.15 1.20 -7.43
N ILE A 45 1.81 1.57 -6.20
CA ILE A 45 0.59 2.34 -5.89
C ILE A 45 0.85 3.84 -6.11
N PRO A 46 0.26 4.49 -7.12
CA PRO A 46 0.62 5.87 -7.49
C PRO A 46 0.47 6.88 -6.34
N PRO A 47 -0.59 6.86 -5.51
CA PRO A 47 -0.70 7.75 -4.35
C PRO A 47 0.46 7.65 -3.35
N TYR A 48 1.05 6.47 -3.17
CA TYR A 48 2.18 6.28 -2.26
C TYR A 48 3.49 6.76 -2.91
N LEU A 49 3.67 6.45 -4.20
CA LEU A 49 4.83 6.91 -4.98
C LEU A 49 4.87 8.43 -5.13
N ASP A 50 3.73 9.11 -5.08
CA ASP A 50 3.64 10.57 -5.16
C ASP A 50 4.28 11.28 -3.96
N GLN A 51 4.37 10.60 -2.81
CA GLN A 51 5.02 11.13 -1.60
C GLN A 51 6.55 11.13 -1.68
N VAL A 52 7.13 10.43 -2.66
CA VAL A 52 8.58 10.36 -2.81
C VAL A 52 9.10 11.71 -3.32
N GLU A 53 10.07 12.25 -2.60
CA GLU A 53 10.70 13.54 -2.90
C GLU A 53 12.05 13.35 -3.61
N GLY A 54 12.26 14.15 -4.66
CA GLY A 54 13.55 14.26 -5.35
C GLY A 54 14.61 14.90 -4.46
N GLY A 55 15.86 14.43 -4.58
CA GLY A 55 16.98 14.91 -3.77
C GLY A 55 17.20 14.15 -2.45
N LYS A 56 16.23 13.33 -2.03
CA LYS A 56 16.38 12.37 -0.93
C LYS A 56 16.72 10.99 -1.47
N THR A 57 17.48 10.20 -0.73
CA THR A 57 17.70 8.78 -1.05
C THR A 57 16.43 7.96 -0.86
N ALA A 58 16.37 6.76 -1.46
CA ALA A 58 15.27 5.83 -1.21
C ALA A 58 15.06 5.54 0.28
N VAL A 59 16.14 5.34 1.03
CA VAL A 59 16.08 5.06 2.48
C VAL A 59 15.50 6.24 3.26
N GLN A 60 15.90 7.48 2.93
CA GLN A 60 15.35 8.67 3.58
C GLN A 60 13.85 8.84 3.28
N ASN A 61 13.44 8.64 2.02
CA ASN A 61 12.02 8.67 1.65
C ASN A 61 11.23 7.58 2.41
N ILE A 62 11.76 6.37 2.48
CA ILE A 62 11.11 5.27 3.22
C ILE A 62 10.99 5.62 4.70
N ASP A 63 12.03 6.19 5.31
CA ASP A 63 12.00 6.60 6.71
C ASP A 63 10.92 7.65 6.98
N GLU A 64 10.88 8.69 6.16
CA GLU A 64 9.90 9.76 6.30
C GLU A 64 8.47 9.31 6.04
N ILE A 65 8.25 8.45 5.05
CA ILE A 65 6.90 8.03 4.67
C ILE A 65 6.36 6.95 5.61
N CYS A 66 7.21 6.03 6.08
CA CYS A 66 6.78 4.85 6.85
C CYS A 66 6.98 5.00 8.36
N PHE A 67 8.02 5.69 8.83
CA PHE A 67 8.46 5.64 10.23
C PHE A 67 8.38 6.98 10.96
N HIS A 68 8.44 8.10 10.25
CA HIS A 68 8.27 9.42 10.84
C HIS A 68 6.92 9.54 11.57
N PRO A 69 6.83 10.28 12.70
CA PRO A 69 5.57 10.45 13.44
C PRO A 69 4.40 10.98 12.61
N LEU A 70 4.70 11.73 11.55
CA LEU A 70 3.75 12.29 10.59
C LEU A 70 3.80 11.59 9.21
N GLY A 71 4.45 10.44 9.10
CA GLY A 71 4.57 9.69 7.86
C GLY A 71 3.21 9.18 7.39
N LEU A 72 2.91 9.33 6.10
CA LEU A 72 1.61 8.96 5.52
C LEU A 72 1.25 7.50 5.83
N LEU A 73 2.17 6.56 5.57
CA LEU A 73 1.90 5.13 5.68
C LEU A 73 1.84 4.64 7.12
N ARG A 74 2.18 5.49 8.10
CA ARG A 74 2.11 5.14 9.53
C ARG A 74 0.67 4.93 10.00
N THR A 75 -0.27 5.74 9.52
CA THR A 75 -1.69 5.69 9.92
C THR A 75 -2.61 5.26 8.78
N GLU A 76 -2.07 5.06 7.57
CA GLU A 76 -2.85 4.71 6.39
C GLU A 76 -3.67 3.44 6.55
N PHE A 77 -3.13 2.40 7.22
CA PHE A 77 -3.86 1.16 7.44
C PHE A 77 -5.18 1.40 8.21
N ASP A 78 -5.11 2.08 9.36
CA ASP A 78 -6.27 2.36 10.20
C ASP A 78 -7.25 3.33 9.50
N ASN A 79 -6.70 4.37 8.85
CA ASN A 79 -7.50 5.38 8.14
C ASN A 79 -8.27 4.78 6.96
N LEU A 80 -7.58 3.96 6.15
CA LEU A 80 -8.16 3.35 4.95
C LEU A 80 -9.31 2.42 5.33
N TYR A 81 -9.10 1.51 6.29
CA TYR A 81 -10.14 0.57 6.72
C TYR A 81 -11.34 1.30 7.34
N SER A 82 -11.08 2.29 8.21
CA SER A 82 -12.12 3.10 8.83
C SER A 82 -12.97 3.89 7.81
N SER A 83 -12.37 4.31 6.70
CA SER A 83 -13.08 5.03 5.63
C SER A 83 -13.93 4.13 4.72
N LEU A 84 -13.51 2.87 4.55
CA LEU A 84 -14.12 1.93 3.59
C LEU A 84 -15.21 1.07 4.21
N PHE A 85 -15.12 0.76 5.51
CA PHE A 85 -15.99 -0.20 6.17
C PHE A 85 -16.67 0.38 7.40
N ALA A 86 -17.96 0.06 7.58
CA ALA A 86 -18.70 0.45 8.78
C ALA A 86 -18.21 -0.26 10.06
N ASN A 87 -17.58 -1.43 9.92
CA ASN A 87 -17.01 -2.21 11.03
C ASN A 87 -15.58 -2.64 10.66
N PRO A 88 -14.59 -1.72 10.71
CA PRO A 88 -13.23 -1.95 10.22
C PRO A 88 -12.46 -2.98 11.07
N GLU A 89 -12.69 -2.99 12.39
CA GLU A 89 -11.99 -3.84 13.36
C GLU A 89 -11.94 -5.33 12.97
N ARG A 90 -13.03 -5.85 12.39
CA ARG A 90 -13.10 -7.26 11.96
C ARG A 90 -12.14 -7.57 10.83
N TYR A 91 -12.00 -6.66 9.87
CA TYR A 91 -11.12 -6.86 8.72
C TYR A 91 -9.66 -6.60 9.11
N GLU A 92 -9.42 -5.59 9.94
CA GLU A 92 -8.10 -5.32 10.50
C GLU A 92 -7.58 -6.52 11.29
N ALA A 93 -8.44 -7.16 12.12
CA ALA A 93 -8.08 -8.37 12.85
C ALA A 93 -7.61 -9.51 11.92
N VAL A 94 -8.27 -9.70 10.78
CA VAL A 94 -7.87 -10.70 9.78
C VAL A 94 -6.51 -10.36 9.18
N VAL A 95 -6.31 -9.10 8.75
CA VAL A 95 -5.04 -8.68 8.15
C VAL A 95 -3.89 -8.78 9.15
N ASN A 96 -4.08 -8.31 10.38
CA ASN A 96 -3.07 -8.42 11.45
C ASN A 96 -2.73 -9.88 11.77
N THR A 97 -3.73 -10.76 11.79
CA THR A 97 -3.52 -12.19 12.01
C THR A 97 -2.71 -12.81 10.88
N LEU A 98 -3.02 -12.49 9.62
CA LEU A 98 -2.25 -12.96 8.47
C LEU A 98 -0.82 -12.41 8.48
N ALA A 99 -0.65 -11.13 8.81
CA ALA A 99 0.66 -10.46 8.87
C ALA A 99 1.58 -11.07 9.94
N SER A 100 1.03 -11.63 11.02
CA SER A 100 1.83 -12.32 12.05
C SER A 100 2.42 -13.66 11.60
N THR A 101 2.03 -14.18 10.42
CA THR A 101 2.41 -15.52 9.97
C THR A 101 3.12 -15.49 8.61
N TRP A 102 4.41 -15.85 8.57
CA TRP A 102 5.20 -15.86 7.33
C TRP A 102 4.72 -16.87 6.27
N LYS A 103 4.20 -18.04 6.68
CA LYS A 103 3.83 -19.14 5.76
C LYS A 103 2.35 -19.11 5.32
N GLY A 104 1.61 -18.06 5.69
CA GLY A 104 0.16 -17.99 5.52
C GLY A 104 -0.59 -18.88 6.50
N LEU A 105 -1.91 -18.67 6.60
CA LEU A 105 -2.80 -19.45 7.44
C LEU A 105 -3.84 -20.16 6.57
N SER A 106 -4.16 -21.40 6.92
CA SER A 106 -5.31 -22.08 6.32
C SER A 106 -6.60 -21.38 6.77
N ARG A 107 -7.64 -21.44 5.93
CA ARG A 107 -8.95 -20.82 6.21
C ARG A 107 -9.48 -21.16 7.60
N TRP A 108 -9.29 -22.40 8.03
CA TRP A 108 -9.71 -22.91 9.34
C TRP A 108 -8.90 -22.31 10.50
N GLY A 109 -7.60 -22.08 10.30
CA GLY A 109 -6.74 -21.44 11.30
C GLY A 109 -7.09 -19.96 11.52
N ALA A 110 -7.40 -19.24 10.45
CA ALA A 110 -7.76 -17.82 10.55
C ALA A 110 -9.14 -17.57 11.20
N GLY A 111 -10.15 -18.40 10.89
CA GLY A 111 -11.50 -18.25 11.46
C GLY A 111 -11.55 -18.46 12.98
N TRP A 112 -10.71 -19.34 13.53
CA TRP A 112 -10.61 -19.56 14.98
C TRP A 112 -9.91 -18.40 15.72
N ILE A 113 -8.91 -17.76 15.10
CA ILE A 113 -8.11 -16.73 15.75
C ILE A 113 -8.86 -15.39 15.83
N CYS A 114 -9.65 -15.04 14.81
CA CYS A 114 -10.32 -13.75 14.76
C CYS A 114 -11.73 -13.75 15.40
N GLY A 115 -12.28 -14.91 15.80
CA GLY A 115 -13.65 -14.99 16.33
C GLY A 115 -14.73 -14.54 15.33
N VAL A 116 -14.37 -14.42 14.05
CA VAL A 116 -15.27 -14.04 12.96
C VAL A 116 -15.78 -15.34 12.33
N PRO A 117 -17.10 -15.63 12.38
CA PRO A 117 -17.66 -16.71 11.58
C PRO A 117 -17.53 -16.29 10.11
N LEU A 118 -16.58 -16.90 9.40
CA LEU A 118 -16.40 -16.77 7.94
C LEU A 118 -17.04 -17.97 7.24
#